data_AF-A0A1A6GSN4-F1
#
_entry.id   AF-A0A1A6GSN4-F1
#
_cell.length_a   1.000
_cell.length_b   1.000
_cell.length_c   1.000
_cell.angle_alpha   90.00
_cell.angle_beta   90.00
_cell.angle_gamma   90.00
#
_symmetry.space_group_name_H-M   'P 1'
#
loop_
_entity.id
_entity.type
_entity.pdbx_description
1 polymer ?
#
loop_
_entity_poly.entity_id
_entity_poly.type
_entity_poly.pdbx_seq_one_letter_code
_entity_poly.pdbx_strand_id
1 'polypeptide(L)'
;MRAILGSYDSELTQAEFSAQLTQRMWEAEDMVQKVHAHSSEMEVGGHHGAVVEPVDGELGGSAVPSKVFYFSVIITAQLSQALEELGVQKQRADTLEMELKMLKAQTSSAEASFPFCKEEVDALRLKVEELEGERSRLEQEKQALEMQMERLTLQGDYNQSRTKVLHMSLNPASMARKRQREDHDRLQGECERLRGLVHALERGGPIPADLEAASSLPSSKEVAELTQGHGGWHCCDPELQQPGEELRKQVESAELKNQRLKEVFQTKIQEFRKVCYTLTGYQIDVTTESQYRLTSRYAEHQSDCLIFKVLLALRDPVKVWVTRGSLLGDLRSCVQPVMTPGSFLLLSLAEP
;
A
#
# COMPACT_ATOMS: atom_id res chain seq x y z
N MET A 1 3.80 4.50 20.46
CA MET A 1 3.74 4.10 19.04
C MET A 1 2.41 4.47 18.40
N ARG A 2 1.25 3.97 18.87
CA ARG A 2 -0.06 4.34 18.30
C ARG A 2 -0.39 5.86 18.39
N ALA A 3 0.02 6.51 19.48
CA ALA A 3 -0.12 7.96 19.67
C ALA A 3 0.84 8.81 18.82
N ILE A 4 1.96 8.23 18.37
CA ILE A 4 2.93 8.92 17.50
C ILE A 4 2.47 8.79 16.05
N LEU A 5 2.01 7.61 15.62
CA LEU A 5 1.41 7.43 14.30
C LEU A 5 0.14 8.29 14.11
N GLY A 6 -0.65 8.49 15.18
CA GLY A 6 -1.81 9.37 15.15
C GLY A 6 -1.49 10.86 15.04
N SER A 7 -0.29 11.31 15.43
CA SER A 7 0.12 12.72 15.25
C SER A 7 0.63 13.03 13.85
N TYR A 8 1.16 12.02 13.14
CA TYR A 8 1.59 12.17 11.74
C TYR A 8 0.40 12.12 10.76
N ASP A 9 -0.64 11.34 11.04
CA ASP A 9 -1.85 11.31 10.20
C ASP A 9 -2.66 12.62 10.26
N SER A 10 -2.59 13.38 11.36
CA SER A 10 -3.21 14.71 11.48
C SER A 10 -2.48 15.82 10.71
N GLU A 11 -1.21 15.63 10.36
CA GLU A 11 -0.42 16.62 9.61
C GLU A 11 -0.37 16.32 8.09
N LEU A 12 -0.86 15.13 7.67
CA LEU A 12 -0.79 14.65 6.29
C LEU A 12 -2.13 14.69 5.52
N THR A 13 -3.19 15.30 6.07
CA THR A 13 -4.40 15.62 5.32
C THR A 13 -4.16 16.82 4.40
N GLN A 14 -3.49 16.57 3.28
CA GLN A 14 -3.25 17.54 2.19
C GLN A 14 -4.56 18.24 1.73
N ALA A 15 -5.72 17.62 1.99
CA ALA A 15 -7.05 18.19 1.76
C ALA A 15 -7.36 19.41 2.67
N GLU A 16 -6.99 19.39 3.95
CA GLU A 16 -7.30 20.48 4.90
C GLU A 16 -6.38 21.70 4.68
N PHE A 17 -5.10 21.45 4.38
CA PHE A 17 -4.18 22.50 3.94
C PHE A 17 -4.64 23.15 2.63
N SER A 18 -5.20 22.38 1.69
CA SER A 18 -5.74 22.94 0.44
C SER A 18 -6.94 23.85 0.68
N ALA A 19 -7.83 23.50 1.62
CA ALA A 19 -8.99 24.30 1.97
C ALA A 19 -8.60 25.59 2.71
N GLN A 20 -7.66 25.51 3.66
CA GLN A 20 -7.10 26.68 4.34
C GLN A 20 -6.34 27.61 3.40
N LEU A 21 -5.57 27.06 2.46
CA LEU A 21 -4.87 27.85 1.44
C LEU A 21 -5.85 28.52 0.48
N THR A 22 -6.92 27.83 0.09
CA THR A 22 -7.99 28.37 -0.75
C THR A 22 -8.74 29.49 -0.03
N GLN A 23 -9.01 29.33 1.26
CA GLN A 23 -9.64 30.36 2.07
C GLN A 23 -8.74 31.58 2.26
N ARG A 24 -7.44 31.38 2.52
CA ARG A 24 -6.43 32.46 2.59
C ARG A 24 -6.29 33.21 1.28
N MET A 25 -6.36 32.52 0.16
CA MET A 25 -6.34 33.11 -1.19
C MET A 25 -7.60 33.96 -1.43
N TRP A 26 -8.78 33.46 -1.05
CA TRP A 26 -10.04 34.20 -1.18
C TRP A 26 -10.08 35.45 -0.26
N GLU A 27 -9.58 35.34 0.96
CA GLU A 27 -9.40 36.46 1.89
C GLU A 27 -8.41 37.51 1.34
N ALA A 28 -7.33 37.07 0.69
CA ALA A 28 -6.37 37.96 0.04
C ALA A 28 -6.98 38.67 -1.19
N GLU A 29 -7.76 37.95 -2.01
CA GLU A 29 -8.47 38.51 -3.16
C GLU A 29 -9.51 39.56 -2.74
N ASP A 30 -10.28 39.32 -1.67
CA ASP A 30 -11.24 40.28 -1.11
C ASP A 30 -10.53 41.55 -0.59
N MET A 31 -9.38 41.39 0.09
CA MET A 31 -8.59 42.55 0.53
C MET A 31 -8.03 43.35 -0.65
N VAL A 32 -7.54 42.69 -1.70
CA VAL A 32 -7.06 43.39 -2.91
C VAL A 32 -8.22 44.11 -3.61
N GLN A 33 -9.38 43.49 -3.73
CA GLN A 33 -10.57 44.13 -4.29
C GLN A 33 -11.01 45.36 -3.48
N LYS A 34 -10.98 45.28 -2.14
CA LYS A 34 -11.26 46.43 -1.27
C LYS A 34 -10.24 47.55 -1.40
N VAL A 35 -8.95 47.23 -1.50
CA VAL A 35 -7.88 48.22 -1.73
C VAL A 35 -8.01 48.84 -3.12
N HIS A 36 -8.39 48.05 -4.12
CA HIS A 36 -8.62 48.55 -5.48
C HIS A 36 -9.87 49.45 -5.54
N ALA A 37 -10.95 49.08 -4.85
CA ALA A 37 -12.14 49.93 -4.68
C ALA A 37 -11.79 51.24 -3.97
N HIS A 38 -11.08 51.19 -2.83
CA HIS A 38 -10.64 52.38 -2.11
C HIS A 38 -9.66 53.24 -2.92
N SER A 39 -8.78 52.63 -3.73
CA SER A 39 -7.91 53.37 -4.66
C SER A 39 -8.71 54.01 -5.77
N SER A 40 -9.72 53.33 -6.33
CA SER A 40 -10.61 53.89 -7.34
C SER A 40 -11.48 55.03 -6.79
N GLU A 41 -11.92 54.94 -5.54
CA GLU A 41 -12.63 56.02 -4.84
C GLU A 41 -11.72 57.22 -4.58
N MET A 42 -10.44 57.00 -4.27
CA MET A 42 -9.44 58.07 -4.17
C MET A 42 -9.06 58.68 -5.51
N GLU A 43 -9.04 57.91 -6.60
CA GLU A 43 -8.82 58.42 -7.97
C GLU A 43 -10.03 59.23 -8.48
N VAL A 44 -11.26 58.81 -8.15
CA VAL A 44 -12.50 59.54 -8.47
C VAL A 44 -12.66 60.79 -7.58
N GLY A 45 -12.18 60.75 -6.33
CA GLY A 45 -12.07 61.93 -5.45
C GLY A 45 -10.98 62.92 -5.89
N GLY A 46 -9.92 62.43 -6.54
CA GLY A 46 -8.84 63.25 -7.11
C GLY A 46 -9.19 63.93 -8.45
N HIS A 47 -10.32 63.60 -9.05
CA HIS A 47 -10.80 64.16 -10.33
C HIS A 47 -12.00 65.11 -10.19
N HIS A 48 -12.27 65.65 -8.99
CA HIS A 48 -12.94 66.96 -8.87
C HIS A 48 -11.91 68.09 -8.92
N GLY A 49 -11.01 68.03 -9.90
CA GLY A 49 -10.37 69.22 -10.44
C GLY A 49 -11.47 70.06 -11.08
N ALA A 50 -11.73 71.22 -10.50
CA ALA A 50 -12.65 72.21 -11.02
C ALA A 50 -12.40 72.40 -12.52
N VAL A 51 -13.36 71.98 -13.34
CA VAL A 51 -13.44 72.37 -14.75
C VAL A 51 -13.75 73.86 -14.75
N VAL A 52 -12.70 74.66 -14.93
CA VAL A 52 -12.81 76.08 -15.28
C VAL A 52 -12.80 76.15 -16.80
N GLU A 53 -13.99 76.16 -17.39
CA GLU A 53 -14.20 76.58 -18.78
C GLU A 53 -13.84 78.07 -18.92
N PRO A 54 -13.10 78.48 -19.96
CA PRO A 54 -12.84 79.90 -20.21
C PRO A 54 -14.00 80.53 -21.01
N VAL A 55 -14.59 81.55 -20.38
CA VAL A 55 -15.11 82.82 -20.91
C VAL A 55 -15.61 82.86 -22.36
N ASP A 56 -16.87 83.28 -22.52
CA ASP A 56 -17.22 84.35 -23.47
C ASP A 56 -18.45 85.15 -23.00
N GLY A 57 -18.34 86.48 -23.08
CA GLY A 57 -19.50 87.34 -23.40
C GLY A 57 -20.15 88.17 -22.29
N GLU A 58 -19.71 89.43 -22.22
CA GLU A 58 -20.51 90.66 -22.10
C GLU A 58 -21.17 91.13 -20.78
N LEU A 59 -20.55 92.20 -20.26
CA LEU A 59 -21.13 93.51 -19.88
C LEU A 59 -22.42 93.52 -19.05
N GLY A 60 -22.28 93.84 -17.76
CA GLY A 60 -23.40 94.38 -16.99
C GLY A 60 -23.08 94.67 -15.52
N GLY A 61 -22.78 95.92 -15.21
CA GLY A 61 -23.26 96.58 -13.99
C GLY A 61 -22.64 96.20 -12.63
N SER A 62 -21.81 97.12 -12.14
CA SER A 62 -21.64 97.53 -10.73
C SER A 62 -21.47 96.48 -9.61
N ALA A 63 -20.33 96.63 -8.91
CA ALA A 63 -20.03 96.22 -7.53
C ALA A 63 -19.50 94.81 -7.26
N VAL A 64 -18.20 94.54 -7.46
CA VAL A 64 -17.48 93.56 -6.60
C VAL A 64 -15.93 93.69 -6.63
N PRO A 65 -15.32 94.48 -5.72
CA PRO A 65 -13.94 94.25 -5.29
C PRO A 65 -13.84 93.10 -4.26
N SER A 66 -14.94 92.70 -3.61
CA SER A 66 -14.91 91.74 -2.49
C SER A 66 -14.77 90.27 -2.92
N LYS A 67 -15.44 89.80 -3.99
CA LYS A 67 -15.38 88.37 -4.40
C LYS A 67 -13.99 87.92 -4.87
N VAL A 68 -13.27 88.80 -5.57
CA VAL A 68 -11.89 88.55 -6.03
C VAL A 68 -10.92 88.45 -4.86
N PHE A 69 -11.08 89.31 -3.86
CA PHE A 69 -10.31 89.24 -2.62
C PHE A 69 -10.59 87.94 -1.83
N TYR A 70 -11.85 87.52 -1.70
CA TYR A 70 -12.20 86.25 -1.05
C TYR A 70 -11.58 85.04 -1.76
N PHE A 71 -11.62 85.00 -3.10
CA PHE A 71 -11.05 83.90 -3.86
C PHE A 71 -9.51 83.86 -3.76
N SER A 72 -8.85 85.03 -3.80
CA SER A 72 -7.42 85.14 -3.56
C SER A 72 -7.03 84.64 -2.16
N VAL A 73 -7.80 84.99 -1.13
CA VAL A 73 -7.55 84.57 0.26
C VAL A 73 -7.70 83.04 0.38
N ILE A 74 -8.72 82.45 -0.23
CA ILE A 74 -8.94 80.99 -0.22
C ILE A 74 -7.80 80.25 -0.93
N ILE A 75 -7.37 80.74 -2.10
CA ILE A 75 -6.23 80.14 -2.83
C ILE A 75 -4.94 80.26 -2.02
N THR A 76 -4.68 81.41 -1.40
CA THR A 76 -3.48 81.56 -0.55
C THR A 76 -3.52 80.65 0.67
N ALA A 77 -4.69 80.44 1.27
CA ALA A 77 -4.86 79.53 2.40
C ALA A 77 -4.64 78.06 1.99
N GLN A 78 -5.19 77.64 0.85
CA GLN A 78 -4.98 76.30 0.30
C GLN A 78 -3.52 76.05 -0.10
N LEU A 79 -2.85 77.05 -0.68
CA LEU A 79 -1.42 76.97 -0.98
C LEU A 79 -0.58 76.86 0.30
N SER A 80 -0.89 77.62 1.36
CA SER A 80 -0.19 77.49 2.63
C SER A 80 -0.39 76.11 3.26
N GLN A 81 -1.60 75.56 3.20
CA GLN A 81 -1.91 74.23 3.72
C GLN A 81 -1.16 73.14 2.93
N ALA A 82 -1.17 73.19 1.59
CA ALA A 82 -0.45 72.23 0.76
C ALA A 82 1.08 72.26 0.97
N LEU A 83 1.64 73.45 1.22
CA LEU A 83 3.07 73.59 1.55
C LEU A 83 3.42 72.99 2.92
N GLU A 84 2.52 73.14 3.91
CA GLU A 84 2.70 72.54 5.24
C GLU A 84 2.61 71.00 5.16
N GLU A 85 1.62 70.46 4.45
CA GLU A 85 1.46 69.02 4.23
C GLU A 85 2.65 68.42 3.47
N LEU A 86 3.16 69.09 2.44
CA LEU A 86 4.38 68.69 1.72
C LEU A 86 5.60 68.68 2.65
N GLY A 87 5.70 69.66 3.55
CA GLY A 87 6.74 69.72 4.58
C GLY A 87 6.72 68.52 5.52
N VAL A 88 5.53 68.13 5.99
CA VAL A 88 5.34 66.95 6.85
C VAL A 88 5.69 65.66 6.12
N GLN A 89 5.29 65.50 4.85
CA GLN A 89 5.62 64.30 4.08
C GLN A 89 7.13 64.18 3.81
N LYS A 90 7.80 65.30 3.54
CA LYS A 90 9.26 65.31 3.38
C LYS A 90 9.97 64.85 4.64
N GLN A 91 9.56 65.34 5.82
CA GLN A 91 10.14 64.91 7.10
C GLN A 91 9.93 63.40 7.34
N ARG A 92 8.76 62.85 6.99
CA ARG A 92 8.49 61.41 7.09
C ARG A 92 9.39 60.60 6.15
N ALA A 93 9.57 61.06 4.91
CA ALA A 93 10.47 60.41 3.95
C ALA A 93 11.93 60.44 4.44
N ASP A 94 12.40 61.57 4.97
CA ASP A 94 13.75 61.70 5.53
C ASP A 94 13.96 60.75 6.72
N THR A 95 12.94 60.58 7.56
CA THR A 95 12.97 59.67 8.71
C THR A 95 13.06 58.20 8.26
N LEU A 96 12.21 57.78 7.31
CA LEU A 96 12.25 56.43 6.75
C LEU A 96 13.56 56.14 6.00
N GLU A 97 14.12 57.12 5.29
CA GLU A 97 15.44 56.97 4.67
C GLU A 97 16.54 56.75 5.70
N MET A 98 16.48 57.43 6.85
CA MET A 98 17.44 57.24 7.93
C MET A 98 17.29 55.86 8.58
N GLU A 99 16.06 55.39 8.80
CA GLU A 99 15.78 54.04 9.30
C GLU A 99 16.32 52.96 8.35
N LEU A 100 16.08 53.10 7.04
CA LEU A 100 16.62 52.19 6.02
C LEU A 100 18.15 52.20 6.00
N LYS A 101 18.78 53.38 6.12
CA LYS A 101 20.25 53.49 6.21
C LYS A 101 20.79 52.81 7.47
N MET A 102 20.10 52.94 8.60
CA MET A 102 20.48 52.28 9.85
C MET A 102 20.31 50.76 9.79
N LEU A 103 19.18 50.26 9.28
CA LEU A 103 18.93 48.82 9.11
C LEU A 103 19.92 48.19 8.11
N LYS A 104 20.28 48.92 7.05
CA LYS A 104 21.29 48.49 6.08
C LYS A 104 22.69 48.43 6.68
N ALA A 105 23.06 49.39 7.52
CA ALA A 105 24.34 49.37 8.23
C ALA A 105 24.39 48.20 9.24
N GLN A 106 23.31 47.94 9.97
CA GLN A 106 23.21 46.83 10.91
C GLN A 106 23.32 45.46 10.21
N THR A 107 22.66 45.28 9.06
CA THR A 107 22.74 44.04 8.27
C THR A 107 24.13 43.83 7.66
N SER A 108 24.76 44.88 7.14
CA SER A 108 26.14 44.79 6.62
C SER A 108 27.19 44.43 7.69
N SER A 109 26.98 44.86 8.93
CA SER A 109 27.83 44.48 10.07
C SER A 109 27.56 43.06 10.56
N ALA A 110 26.32 42.57 10.41
CA ALA A 110 25.98 41.19 10.76
C ALA A 110 26.63 40.21 9.79
N GLU A 111 26.60 40.46 8.48
CA GLU A 111 27.23 39.62 7.43
C GLU A 111 28.74 39.42 7.63
N ALA A 112 29.45 40.42 8.17
CA ALA A 112 30.89 40.33 8.44
C ALA A 112 31.26 39.40 9.61
N SER A 113 30.32 39.08 10.52
CA SER A 113 30.51 38.11 11.60
C SER A 113 30.30 36.65 11.19
N PHE A 114 29.85 36.36 9.97
CA PHE A 114 29.48 35.01 9.52
C PHE A 114 30.52 34.16 8.73
N PRO A 115 31.82 34.47 8.58
CA PRO A 115 32.73 33.55 7.91
C PRO A 115 32.96 32.25 8.72
N PHE A 116 33.05 32.36 10.05
CA PHE A 116 33.20 31.19 10.95
C PHE A 116 31.95 30.29 10.93
N CYS A 117 30.76 30.88 10.88
CA CYS A 117 29.51 30.12 10.78
C CYS A 117 29.36 29.44 9.42
N LYS A 118 29.91 29.98 8.34
CA LYS A 118 29.81 29.37 7.01
C LYS A 118 30.68 28.12 6.91
N GLU A 119 31.94 28.19 7.37
CA GLU A 119 32.84 27.05 7.41
C GLU A 119 32.34 25.94 8.35
N GLU A 120 31.77 26.31 9.50
CA GLU A 120 31.12 25.36 10.42
C GLU A 120 29.89 24.70 9.78
N VAL A 121 29.05 25.47 9.09
CA VAL A 121 27.90 24.93 8.34
C VAL A 121 28.36 23.99 7.23
N ASP A 122 29.43 24.32 6.50
CA ASP A 122 29.98 23.45 5.45
C ASP A 122 30.63 22.18 6.04
N ALA A 123 31.30 22.28 7.19
CA ALA A 123 31.82 21.12 7.93
C ALA A 123 30.69 20.21 8.45
N LEU A 124 29.61 20.79 8.97
CA LEU A 124 28.43 20.04 9.39
C LEU A 124 27.73 19.38 8.20
N ARG A 125 27.64 20.05 7.04
CA ARG A 125 27.10 19.45 5.80
C ARG A 125 27.91 18.24 5.36
N LEU A 126 29.23 18.33 5.33
CA LEU A 126 30.09 17.19 5.03
C LEU A 126 29.91 16.05 6.05
N LYS A 127 29.73 16.39 7.34
CA LYS A 127 29.49 15.36 8.36
C LYS A 127 28.13 14.68 8.18
N VAL A 128 27.10 15.42 7.76
CA VAL A 128 25.79 14.86 7.43
C VAL A 128 25.92 13.89 6.25
N GLU A 129 26.62 14.27 5.18
CA GLU A 129 26.86 13.39 4.02
C GLU A 129 27.62 12.11 4.41
N GLU A 130 28.64 12.22 5.26
CA GLU A 130 29.37 11.05 5.78
C GLU A 130 28.45 10.11 6.58
N LEU A 131 27.67 10.66 7.51
CA LEU A 131 26.73 9.90 8.33
C LEU A 131 25.62 9.27 7.50
N GLU A 132 25.15 9.94 6.46
CA GLU A 132 24.17 9.40 5.50
C GLU A 132 24.77 8.23 4.71
N GLY A 133 26.03 8.34 4.29
CA GLY A 133 26.77 7.25 3.66
C GLY A 133 26.95 6.04 4.58
N GLU A 134 27.34 6.27 5.83
CA GLU A 134 27.46 5.19 6.83
C GLU A 134 26.12 4.53 7.13
N ARG A 135 25.05 5.33 7.27
CA ARG A 135 23.70 4.83 7.47
C ARG A 135 23.26 3.97 6.30
N SER A 136 23.50 4.40 5.06
CA SER A 136 23.18 3.61 3.87
C SER A 136 23.93 2.28 3.85
N ARG A 137 25.23 2.28 4.17
CA ARG A 137 26.04 1.05 4.26
C ARG A 137 25.50 0.09 5.32
N LEU A 138 25.21 0.59 6.52
CA LEU A 138 24.66 -0.20 7.62
C LEU A 138 23.27 -0.74 7.30
N GLU A 139 22.43 0.03 6.60
CA GLU A 139 21.12 -0.43 6.14
C GLU A 139 21.25 -1.59 5.13
N GLN A 140 22.20 -1.52 4.20
CA GLN A 140 22.48 -2.63 3.27
C GLN A 140 22.98 -3.88 3.99
N GLU A 141 23.92 -3.73 4.93
CA GLU A 141 24.44 -4.85 5.72
C GLU A 141 23.35 -5.49 6.58
N LYS A 142 22.52 -4.65 7.22
CA LYS A 142 21.34 -5.11 7.96
C LYS A 142 20.40 -5.91 7.08
N GLN A 143 20.05 -5.42 5.89
CA GLN A 143 19.18 -6.15 4.96
C GLN A 143 19.78 -7.49 4.53
N ALA A 144 21.10 -7.53 4.27
CA ALA A 144 21.79 -8.76 3.92
C ALA A 144 21.74 -9.79 5.07
N LEU A 145 21.98 -9.35 6.31
CA LEU A 145 21.90 -10.18 7.50
C LEU A 145 20.46 -10.64 7.77
N GLU A 146 19.47 -9.76 7.61
CA GLU A 146 18.04 -10.09 7.74
C GLU A 146 17.64 -11.19 6.75
N MET A 147 18.02 -11.06 5.47
CA MET A 147 17.77 -12.08 4.46
C MET A 147 18.46 -13.42 4.79
N GLN A 148 19.67 -13.39 5.34
CA GLN A 148 20.36 -14.60 5.80
C GLN A 148 19.64 -15.25 6.99
N MET A 149 19.17 -14.46 7.95
CA MET A 149 18.42 -14.95 9.11
C MET A 149 17.07 -15.55 8.70
N GLU A 150 16.37 -14.93 7.75
CA GLU A 150 15.13 -15.48 7.18
C GLU A 150 15.38 -16.83 6.53
N ARG A 151 16.43 -16.95 5.70
CA ARG A 151 16.80 -18.23 5.08
C ARG A 151 17.07 -19.33 6.10
N LEU A 152 17.84 -19.03 7.15
CA LEU A 152 18.16 -20.00 8.20
C LEU A 152 16.91 -20.38 9.00
N THR A 153 16.01 -19.42 9.25
CA THR A 153 14.72 -19.67 9.90
C THR A 153 13.84 -20.61 9.06
N LEU A 154 13.81 -20.43 7.74
CA LEU A 154 13.10 -21.33 6.82
C LEU A 154 13.70 -22.74 6.78
N GLN A 155 15.00 -22.87 7.04
CA GLN A 155 15.69 -24.16 7.18
C GLN A 155 15.47 -24.83 8.55
N GLY A 156 14.84 -24.12 9.49
CA GLY A 156 14.53 -24.63 10.83
C GLY A 156 15.61 -24.34 11.88
N ASP A 157 16.53 -23.41 11.61
CA ASP A 157 17.53 -23.00 12.60
C ASP A 157 16.88 -22.24 13.76
N TYR A 158 17.40 -22.44 14.96
CA TYR A 158 16.88 -21.84 16.18
C TYR A 158 17.99 -21.40 17.13
N ASN A 159 17.70 -20.36 17.91
CA ASN A 159 18.60 -19.87 18.94
C ASN A 159 18.56 -20.74 20.19
N GLN A 160 19.66 -21.43 20.50
CA GLN A 160 19.76 -22.38 21.62
C GLN A 160 19.62 -21.74 23.01
N SER A 161 19.94 -20.45 23.14
CA SER A 161 19.77 -19.69 24.38
C SER A 161 18.30 -19.39 24.71
N ARG A 162 17.44 -19.30 23.69
CA ARG A 162 16.03 -18.92 23.80
C ARG A 162 15.08 -20.10 23.63
N THR A 163 15.46 -21.06 22.79
CA THR A 163 14.59 -22.13 22.34
C THR A 163 15.29 -23.48 22.49
N LYS A 164 14.66 -24.39 23.25
CA LYS A 164 15.05 -25.79 23.33
C LYS A 164 14.06 -26.62 22.53
N VAL A 165 14.57 -27.43 21.59
CA VAL A 165 13.76 -28.37 20.82
C VAL A 165 13.67 -29.68 21.58
N LEU A 166 12.44 -30.10 21.86
CA LEU A 166 12.14 -31.35 22.56
C LEU A 166 11.31 -32.24 21.64
N HIS A 167 11.56 -33.54 21.70
CA HIS A 167 10.73 -34.56 21.05
C HIS A 167 10.66 -35.80 21.93
N MET A 168 9.60 -36.59 21.75
CA MET A 168 9.46 -37.85 22.50
C MET A 168 10.59 -38.80 22.11
N SER A 169 11.24 -39.43 23.10
CA SER A 169 12.28 -40.44 22.87
C SER A 169 11.71 -41.64 22.07
N LEU A 170 10.51 -42.07 22.44
CA LEU A 170 9.68 -42.99 21.68
C LEU A 170 8.81 -42.21 20.71
N ASN A 171 9.25 -42.10 19.46
CA ASN A 171 8.50 -41.45 18.39
C ASN A 171 8.35 -42.41 17.20
N PRO A 172 7.35 -42.19 16.32
CA PRO A 172 7.13 -43.06 15.16
C PRO A 172 8.38 -43.24 14.29
N ALA A 173 9.22 -42.20 14.15
CA ALA A 173 10.45 -42.29 13.37
C ALA A 173 11.54 -43.15 14.06
N SER A 174 11.67 -43.10 15.39
CA SER A 174 12.61 -43.96 16.13
C SER A 174 12.15 -45.42 16.13
N MET A 175 10.84 -45.66 16.20
CA MET A 175 10.25 -46.99 16.05
C MET A 175 10.44 -47.55 14.64
N ALA A 176 10.20 -46.77 13.60
CA ALA A 176 10.43 -47.18 12.21
C ALA A 176 11.90 -47.53 11.94
N ARG A 177 12.84 -46.71 12.44
CA ARG A 177 14.28 -47.02 12.36
C ARG A 177 14.66 -48.29 13.12
N LYS A 178 14.01 -48.57 14.26
CA LYS A 178 14.25 -49.80 15.02
C LYS A 178 13.78 -51.03 14.24
N ARG A 179 12.55 -51.02 13.71
CA ARG A 179 12.00 -52.09 12.88
C ARG A 179 12.87 -52.35 11.65
N GLN A 180 13.30 -51.28 10.95
CA GLN A 180 14.17 -51.41 9.79
C GLN A 180 15.49 -52.13 10.13
N ARG A 181 16.07 -51.88 11.31
CA ARG A 181 17.27 -52.59 11.78
C ARG A 181 16.97 -54.06 12.05
N GLU A 182 15.89 -54.36 12.76
CA GLU A 182 15.46 -55.74 13.05
C GLU A 182 15.18 -56.53 11.77
N ASP A 183 14.57 -55.89 10.77
CA ASP A 183 14.35 -56.49 9.45
C ASP A 183 15.67 -56.75 8.72
N HIS A 184 16.61 -55.79 8.78
CA HIS A 184 17.93 -55.97 8.19
C HIS A 184 18.68 -57.14 8.85
N ASP A 185 18.67 -57.22 10.17
CA ASP A 185 19.32 -58.29 10.93
C ASP A 185 18.67 -59.65 10.62
N ARG A 186 17.34 -59.71 10.52
CA ARG A 186 16.62 -60.93 10.12
C ARG A 186 17.01 -61.38 8.72
N LEU A 187 16.97 -60.47 7.75
CA LEU A 187 17.36 -60.77 6.37
C LEU A 187 18.82 -61.17 6.27
N GLN A 188 19.70 -60.53 7.04
CA GLN A 188 21.11 -60.90 7.08
C GLN A 188 21.29 -62.33 7.60
N GLY A 189 20.62 -62.69 8.71
CA GLY A 189 20.64 -64.04 9.25
C GLY A 189 20.10 -65.08 8.28
N GLU A 190 19.01 -64.77 7.57
CA GLU A 190 18.49 -65.63 6.51
C GLU A 190 19.46 -65.78 5.34
N CYS A 191 20.09 -64.69 4.90
CA CYS A 191 21.10 -64.73 3.85
C CYS A 191 22.32 -65.56 4.26
N GLU A 192 22.78 -65.46 5.51
CA GLU A 192 23.87 -66.28 6.03
C GLU A 192 23.49 -67.76 6.08
N ARG A 193 22.26 -68.05 6.55
CA ARG A 193 21.70 -69.39 6.56
C ARG A 193 21.59 -69.98 5.15
N LEU A 194 21.04 -69.23 4.21
CA LEU A 194 20.91 -69.63 2.81
C LEU A 194 22.27 -69.80 2.14
N ARG A 195 23.22 -68.89 2.38
CA ARG A 195 24.61 -69.06 1.92
C ARG A 195 25.21 -70.34 2.47
N GLY A 196 25.04 -70.64 3.76
CA GLY A 196 25.51 -71.87 4.38
C GLY A 196 24.90 -73.13 3.74
N LEU A 197 23.60 -73.11 3.44
CA LEU A 197 22.92 -74.19 2.75
C LEU A 197 23.49 -74.42 1.33
N VAL A 198 23.64 -73.36 0.55
CA VAL A 198 24.23 -73.43 -0.79
C VAL A 198 25.64 -74.01 -0.74
N HIS A 199 26.48 -73.56 0.19
CA HIS A 199 27.84 -74.10 0.35
C HIS A 199 27.86 -75.59 0.75
N ALA A 200 26.90 -76.07 1.54
CA ALA A 200 26.79 -77.49 1.91
C ALA A 200 26.38 -78.35 0.71
N LEU A 201 25.41 -77.88 -0.08
CA LEU A 201 24.95 -78.55 -1.30
C LEU A 201 26.03 -78.57 -2.39
N GLU A 202 26.76 -77.47 -2.59
CA GLU A 202 27.87 -77.39 -3.55
C GLU A 202 29.03 -78.36 -3.22
N ARG A 203 29.24 -78.67 -1.94
CA ARG A 203 30.22 -79.66 -1.49
C ARG A 203 29.71 -81.10 -1.53
N GLY A 204 28.45 -81.33 -1.89
CA GLY A 204 27.83 -82.65 -1.96
C GLY A 204 27.67 -83.35 -0.60
N GLY A 205 27.64 -82.60 0.50
CA GLY A 205 27.46 -83.13 1.85
C GLY A 205 25.99 -83.22 2.29
N PRO A 206 25.65 -84.05 3.30
CA PRO A 206 24.31 -84.06 3.89
C PRO A 206 24.00 -82.71 4.53
N ILE A 207 22.76 -82.23 4.36
CA ILE A 207 22.30 -80.94 4.90
C ILE A 207 22.30 -81.03 6.44
N PRO A 208 22.87 -80.06 7.17
CA PRO A 208 22.81 -80.04 8.63
C PRO A 208 21.35 -80.02 9.13
N ALA A 209 21.05 -80.75 10.21
CA ALA A 209 19.68 -80.95 10.72
C ALA A 209 18.94 -79.64 11.08
N ASP A 210 19.69 -78.61 11.41
CA ASP A 210 19.28 -77.24 11.73
C ASP A 210 18.95 -76.40 10.47
N LEU A 211 19.27 -76.89 9.27
CA LEU A 211 18.93 -76.32 7.96
C LEU A 211 17.97 -77.18 7.11
N GLU A 212 17.69 -78.43 7.51
CA GLU A 212 16.74 -79.34 6.84
C GLU A 212 15.28 -78.82 6.85
N ALA A 213 14.94 -77.93 7.78
CA ALA A 213 13.63 -77.26 7.82
C ALA A 213 13.40 -76.31 6.63
N ALA A 214 14.47 -75.86 5.96
CA ALA A 214 14.38 -74.95 4.81
C ALA A 214 14.62 -75.63 3.45
N SER A 215 15.17 -76.85 3.43
CA SER A 215 15.24 -77.73 2.25
C SER A 215 13.92 -78.48 2.01
N SER A 216 13.06 -78.55 3.02
CA SER A 216 11.70 -79.07 2.96
C SER A 216 10.81 -78.13 2.13
N LEU A 217 10.98 -78.16 0.81
CA LEU A 217 9.99 -77.64 -0.14
C LEU A 217 8.65 -78.35 0.14
N PRO A 218 7.52 -77.63 0.26
CA PRO A 218 6.22 -78.30 0.27
C PRO A 218 6.05 -79.00 -1.07
N SER A 219 5.98 -80.33 -1.02
CA SER A 219 5.72 -81.21 -2.16
C SER A 219 4.49 -80.73 -2.92
N SER A 220 4.56 -80.72 -4.25
CA SER A 220 3.56 -80.17 -5.19
C SER A 220 2.14 -80.75 -5.12
N LYS A 221 1.79 -81.54 -4.09
CA LYS A 221 0.45 -82.06 -3.84
C LYS A 221 -0.38 -81.15 -2.91
N GLU A 222 0.22 -80.38 -2.00
CA GLU A 222 -0.54 -79.48 -1.11
C GLU A 222 -0.90 -78.13 -1.76
N VAL A 223 -0.22 -77.75 -2.84
CA VAL A 223 -0.48 -76.50 -3.59
C VAL A 223 -1.76 -76.60 -4.47
N ALA A 224 -2.18 -77.81 -4.83
CA ALA A 224 -3.37 -78.04 -5.65
C ALA A 224 -4.68 -78.03 -4.84
N GLU A 225 -4.66 -78.45 -3.57
CA GLU A 225 -5.86 -78.43 -2.71
C GLU A 225 -6.13 -77.05 -2.09
N LEU A 226 -5.09 -76.24 -1.86
CA LEU A 226 -5.26 -74.87 -1.33
C LEU A 226 -5.70 -73.84 -2.38
N THR A 227 -5.65 -74.16 -3.68
CA THR A 227 -6.11 -73.27 -4.76
C THR A 227 -7.59 -73.42 -5.10
N GLN A 228 -8.28 -74.44 -4.59
CA GLN A 228 -9.74 -74.62 -4.76
C GLN A 228 -10.58 -74.12 -3.57
N GLY A 229 -9.96 -73.71 -2.46
CA GLY A 229 -10.65 -73.27 -1.24
C GLY A 229 -10.56 -71.78 -0.88
N HIS A 230 -9.79 -70.95 -1.59
CA HIS A 230 -9.56 -69.54 -1.21
C HIS A 230 -9.80 -68.55 -2.36
N GLY A 231 -11.07 -68.39 -2.70
CA GLY A 231 -11.55 -67.12 -3.25
C GLY A 231 -11.53 -66.07 -2.15
N GLY A 232 -10.39 -65.41 -1.97
CA GLY A 232 -10.20 -64.34 -1.00
C GLY A 232 -8.95 -64.56 -0.17
N TRP A 233 -7.90 -63.82 -0.52
CA TRP A 233 -6.88 -63.41 0.44
C TRP A 233 -7.59 -62.63 1.55
N HIS A 234 -8.09 -63.36 2.56
CA HIS A 234 -8.40 -62.78 3.85
C HIS A 234 -7.05 -62.49 4.51
N CYS A 235 -6.51 -61.29 4.26
CA CYS A 235 -5.50 -60.71 5.12
C CYS A 235 -6.16 -60.38 6.46
N CYS A 236 -6.19 -61.35 7.37
CA CYS A 236 -6.59 -61.15 8.76
C CYS A 236 -5.38 -61.42 9.66
N ASP A 237 -4.40 -60.52 9.62
CA ASP A 237 -3.47 -60.33 10.73
C ASP A 237 -4.07 -59.26 11.68
N PRO A 238 -4.47 -59.61 12.92
CA PRO A 238 -5.11 -58.67 13.85
C PRO A 238 -4.22 -57.50 14.29
N GLU A 239 -2.90 -57.59 14.10
CA GLU A 239 -1.92 -56.57 14.53
C GLU A 239 -1.60 -55.50 13.47
N LEU A 240 -1.88 -55.76 12.18
CA LEU A 240 -1.76 -54.78 11.09
C LEU A 240 -3.07 -54.03 10.81
N GLN A 241 -4.19 -54.50 11.36
CA GLN A 241 -5.50 -53.85 11.27
C GLN A 241 -5.56 -52.57 12.12
N GLN A 242 -4.94 -52.56 13.32
CA GLN A 242 -5.01 -51.41 14.24
C GLN A 242 -4.35 -50.13 13.71
N PRO A 243 -3.14 -50.15 13.10
CA PRO A 243 -2.55 -48.96 12.51
C PRO A 243 -3.32 -48.47 11.28
N GLY A 244 -3.91 -49.39 10.51
CA GLY A 244 -4.74 -49.05 9.36
C GLY A 244 -6.05 -48.39 9.75
N GLU A 245 -6.71 -48.89 10.79
CA GLU A 245 -7.93 -48.29 11.35
C GLU A 245 -7.67 -46.96 12.05
N GLU A 246 -6.58 -46.82 12.79
CA GLU A 246 -6.17 -45.55 13.41
C GLU A 246 -5.84 -44.50 12.36
N LEU A 247 -5.11 -44.88 11.30
CA LEU A 247 -4.78 -43.97 10.20
C LEU A 247 -6.05 -43.57 9.42
N ARG A 248 -6.98 -44.50 9.20
CA ARG A 248 -8.29 -44.21 8.61
C ARG A 248 -9.09 -43.23 9.47
N LYS A 249 -9.14 -43.43 10.80
CA LYS A 249 -9.78 -42.47 11.72
C LYS A 249 -9.11 -41.10 11.70
N GLN A 250 -7.79 -41.02 11.54
CA GLN A 250 -7.10 -39.73 11.38
C GLN A 250 -7.42 -39.04 10.06
N VAL A 251 -7.49 -39.80 8.95
CA VAL A 251 -7.92 -39.27 7.64
C VAL A 251 -9.36 -38.78 7.71
N GLU A 252 -10.28 -39.55 8.27
CA GLU A 252 -11.68 -39.15 8.47
C GLU A 252 -11.80 -37.90 9.37
N SER A 253 -11.01 -37.81 10.44
CA SER A 253 -10.96 -36.62 11.31
C SER A 253 -10.41 -35.39 10.58
N ALA A 254 -9.39 -35.57 9.73
CA ALA A 254 -8.82 -34.50 8.92
C ALA A 254 -9.78 -34.05 7.80
N GLU A 255 -10.47 -34.99 7.15
CA GLU A 255 -11.51 -34.73 6.16
C GLU A 255 -12.69 -33.97 6.77
N LEU A 256 -13.15 -34.39 7.95
CA LEU A 256 -14.20 -33.69 8.68
C LEU A 256 -13.78 -32.27 9.09
N LYS A 257 -12.52 -32.08 9.52
CA LYS A 257 -11.99 -30.74 9.79
C LYS A 257 -11.94 -29.88 8.52
N ASN A 258 -11.52 -30.42 7.38
CA ASN A 258 -11.52 -29.71 6.11
C ASN A 258 -12.94 -29.36 5.64
N GLN A 259 -13.91 -30.25 5.86
CA GLN A 259 -15.32 -29.99 5.56
C GLN A 259 -15.86 -28.86 6.43
N ARG A 260 -15.64 -28.91 7.74
CA ARG A 260 -16.01 -27.82 8.67
C ARG A 260 -15.35 -26.50 8.29
N LEU A 261 -14.07 -26.52 7.88
CA LEU A 261 -13.37 -25.32 7.41
C LEU A 261 -14.01 -24.73 6.15
N LYS A 262 -14.42 -25.57 5.18
CA LYS A 262 -15.16 -25.12 3.99
C LYS A 262 -16.49 -24.49 4.37
N GLU A 263 -17.24 -25.06 5.32
CA GLU A 263 -18.51 -24.51 5.81
C GLU A 263 -18.31 -23.17 6.51
N VAL A 264 -17.28 -23.05 7.36
CA VAL A 264 -16.94 -21.78 8.03
C VAL A 264 -16.52 -20.73 7.01
N PHE A 265 -15.69 -21.10 6.03
CA PHE A 265 -15.27 -20.19 4.96
C PHE A 265 -16.47 -19.72 4.13
N GLN A 266 -17.35 -20.64 3.73
CA GLN A 266 -18.58 -20.29 3.02
C GLN A 266 -19.46 -19.34 3.83
N THR A 267 -19.66 -19.63 5.12
CA THR A 267 -20.42 -18.76 6.03
C THR A 267 -19.79 -17.37 6.13
N LYS A 268 -18.47 -17.28 6.31
CA LYS A 268 -17.76 -16.00 6.41
C LYS A 268 -17.82 -15.18 5.12
N ILE A 269 -17.71 -15.84 3.98
CA ILE A 269 -17.82 -15.16 2.67
C ILE A 269 -19.25 -14.67 2.45
N GLN A 270 -20.27 -15.43 2.86
CA GLN A 270 -21.67 -14.99 2.80
C GLN A 270 -21.95 -13.82 3.75
N GLU A 271 -21.44 -13.87 4.98
CA GLU A 271 -21.49 -12.74 5.93
C GLU A 271 -20.85 -11.49 5.31
N PHE A 272 -19.65 -11.62 4.73
CA PHE A 272 -18.96 -10.52 4.06
C PHE A 272 -19.77 -9.96 2.88
N ARG A 273 -20.29 -10.82 2.00
CA ARG A 273 -21.14 -10.38 0.88
C ARG A 273 -22.38 -9.63 1.36
N LYS A 274 -23.01 -10.09 2.45
CA LYS A 274 -24.17 -9.43 3.04
C LYS A 274 -23.83 -8.03 3.59
N VAL A 275 -22.68 -7.90 4.26
CA VAL A 275 -22.19 -6.62 4.75
C VAL A 275 -21.86 -5.68 3.59
N CYS A 276 -21.13 -6.15 2.56
CA CYS A 276 -20.84 -5.37 1.36
C CYS A 276 -22.12 -4.89 0.65
N TYR A 277 -23.11 -5.77 0.50
CA TYR A 277 -24.40 -5.41 -0.09
C TYR A 277 -25.14 -4.34 0.72
N THR A 278 -25.10 -4.43 2.05
CA THR A 278 -25.78 -3.46 2.92
C THR A 278 -25.08 -2.10 2.93
N LEU A 279 -23.74 -2.08 2.92
CA LEU A 279 -22.95 -0.85 2.98
C LEU A 279 -22.83 -0.14 1.64
N THR A 280 -22.59 -0.89 0.56
CA THR A 280 -22.26 -0.33 -0.77
C THR A 280 -23.44 -0.38 -1.74
N GLY A 281 -24.44 -1.22 -1.46
CA GLY A 281 -25.55 -1.48 -2.37
C GLY A 281 -25.21 -2.44 -3.51
N TYR A 282 -24.02 -3.04 -3.56
CA TYR A 282 -23.64 -3.99 -4.61
C TYR A 282 -23.52 -5.43 -4.08
N GLN A 283 -24.15 -6.38 -4.78
CA GLN A 283 -24.03 -7.81 -4.53
C GLN A 283 -22.87 -8.36 -5.37
N ILE A 284 -21.87 -8.96 -4.72
CA ILE A 284 -20.65 -9.46 -5.36
C ILE A 284 -20.71 -11.00 -5.45
N ASP A 285 -20.80 -11.53 -6.67
CA ASP A 285 -20.81 -12.97 -6.95
C ASP A 285 -19.63 -13.38 -7.83
N VAL A 286 -19.08 -14.57 -7.57
CA VAL A 286 -17.97 -15.13 -8.35
C VAL A 286 -18.53 -16.07 -9.41
N THR A 287 -18.17 -15.84 -10.67
CA THR A 287 -18.55 -16.69 -11.83
C THR A 287 -17.52 -17.79 -12.03
N THR A 288 -17.89 -18.86 -12.76
CA THR A 288 -17.05 -20.02 -13.09
C THR A 288 -15.73 -19.68 -13.80
N GLU A 289 -15.62 -18.50 -14.42
CA GLU A 289 -14.41 -18.03 -15.13
C GLU A 289 -13.51 -17.09 -14.31
N SER A 290 -13.56 -17.16 -12.98
CA SER A 290 -12.81 -16.25 -12.08
C SER A 290 -13.11 -14.77 -12.32
N GLN A 291 -14.35 -14.48 -12.71
CA GLN A 291 -14.87 -13.14 -12.92
C GLN A 291 -15.80 -12.77 -11.76
N TYR A 292 -15.73 -11.53 -11.31
CA TYR A 292 -16.56 -10.96 -10.26
C TYR A 292 -17.74 -10.23 -10.90
N ARG A 293 -18.94 -10.73 -10.67
CA ARG A 293 -20.20 -10.11 -11.07
C ARG A 293 -20.71 -9.24 -9.93
N LEU A 294 -20.95 -7.96 -10.21
CA LEU A 294 -21.57 -7.02 -9.30
C LEU A 294 -22.99 -6.72 -9.80
N THR A 295 -23.97 -6.99 -8.96
CA THR A 295 -25.38 -6.61 -9.20
C THR A 295 -25.73 -5.47 -8.26
N SER A 296 -26.16 -4.34 -8.82
CA SER A 296 -26.58 -3.20 -7.99
C SER A 296 -27.95 -3.45 -7.37
N ARG A 297 -28.12 -3.02 -6.12
CA ARG A 297 -29.43 -2.98 -5.42
C ARG A 297 -30.44 -2.10 -6.15
N TYR A 298 -29.95 -1.10 -6.86
CA TYR A 298 -30.76 -0.15 -7.61
C TYR A 298 -30.82 -0.49 -9.10
N ALA A 299 -30.52 -1.74 -9.48
CA ALA A 299 -30.65 -2.18 -10.87
C ALA A 299 -32.11 -2.10 -11.34
N GLU A 300 -32.34 -1.47 -12.49
CA GLU A 300 -33.68 -1.32 -13.09
C GLU A 300 -34.20 -2.66 -13.64
N HIS A 301 -33.29 -3.56 -14.06
CA HIS A 301 -33.60 -4.91 -14.52
C HIS A 301 -32.72 -5.97 -13.84
N GLN A 302 -33.26 -7.19 -13.67
CA GLN A 302 -32.55 -8.33 -13.04
C GLN A 302 -31.33 -8.83 -13.84
N SER A 303 -31.20 -8.41 -15.09
CA SER A 303 -30.10 -8.73 -15.99
C SER A 303 -28.93 -7.75 -15.92
N ASP A 304 -29.10 -6.60 -15.25
CA ASP A 304 -28.09 -5.55 -15.20
C ASP A 304 -27.01 -5.91 -14.19
N CYS A 305 -25.87 -6.37 -14.69
CA CYS A 305 -24.72 -6.70 -13.87
C CYS A 305 -23.41 -6.20 -14.50
N LEU A 306 -22.47 -5.83 -13.64
CA LEU A 306 -21.12 -5.45 -14.03
C LEU A 306 -20.20 -6.64 -13.82
N ILE A 307 -19.40 -7.01 -14.82
CA ILE A 307 -18.49 -8.15 -14.72
C ILE A 307 -17.04 -7.66 -14.75
N PHE A 308 -16.29 -8.01 -13.72
CA PHE A 308 -14.89 -7.65 -13.55
C PHE A 308 -14.01 -8.90 -13.62
N LYS A 309 -12.97 -8.86 -14.44
CA LYS A 309 -11.96 -9.92 -14.51
C LYS A 309 -10.65 -9.40 -13.95
N VAL A 310 -10.12 -10.06 -12.91
CA VAL A 310 -8.80 -9.72 -12.38
C VAL A 310 -7.75 -10.45 -13.22
N LEU A 311 -7.02 -9.71 -14.04
CA LEU A 311 -5.86 -10.22 -14.77
C LEU A 311 -4.64 -10.14 -13.84
N LEU A 312 -4.21 -11.29 -13.30
CA LEU A 312 -2.91 -11.41 -12.63
C LEU A 312 -1.80 -11.48 -13.70
N ALA A 313 -1.58 -10.38 -14.41
CA ALA A 313 -0.39 -10.17 -15.22
C ALA A 313 0.41 -9.05 -14.55
N LEU A 314 1.72 -9.26 -14.37
CA LEU A 314 2.64 -8.21 -13.94
C LEU A 314 2.40 -6.97 -14.81
N ARG A 315 2.08 -5.84 -14.16
CA ARG A 315 2.06 -4.48 -14.73
C ARG A 315 1.07 -4.21 -15.89
N ASP A 316 -0.22 -4.49 -15.73
CA ASP A 316 -1.23 -3.88 -16.61
C ASP A 316 -2.45 -3.36 -15.82
N PRO A 317 -3.02 -2.20 -16.20
CA PRO A 317 -4.20 -1.64 -15.55
C PRO A 317 -5.45 -2.50 -15.81
N VAL A 318 -6.31 -2.57 -14.79
CA VAL A 318 -7.59 -3.28 -14.77
C VAL A 318 -8.40 -2.98 -16.04
N LYS A 319 -8.59 -3.98 -16.90
CA LYS A 319 -9.48 -3.88 -18.07
C LYS A 319 -10.93 -4.06 -17.63
N VAL A 320 -11.71 -2.98 -17.68
CA VAL A 320 -13.14 -2.98 -17.38
C VAL A 320 -13.92 -3.25 -18.67
N TRP A 321 -14.76 -4.29 -18.68
CA TRP A 321 -15.70 -4.55 -19.76
C TRP A 321 -17.11 -4.41 -19.22
N VAL A 322 -17.87 -3.45 -19.72
CA VAL A 322 -19.31 -3.32 -19.42
C VAL A 322 -20.06 -3.98 -20.56
N THR A 323 -20.37 -5.26 -20.43
CA THR A 323 -21.31 -5.93 -21.34
C THR A 323 -22.73 -5.62 -20.90
N ARG A 324 -23.37 -4.63 -21.53
CA ARG A 324 -24.82 -4.43 -21.45
C ARG A 324 -25.47 -5.56 -22.25
N GLY A 325 -26.08 -6.51 -21.57
CA GLY A 325 -26.75 -7.64 -22.19
C GLY A 325 -28.07 -7.24 -22.84
N SER A 326 -28.03 -7.08 -24.18
CA SER A 326 -29.16 -7.21 -25.13
C SER A 326 -30.15 -6.05 -25.25
N LEU A 327 -30.05 -5.27 -26.33
CA LEU A 327 -30.80 -5.45 -27.59
C LEU A 327 -30.40 -4.34 -28.57
N LEU A 328 -30.45 -4.66 -29.86
CA LEU A 328 -30.21 -3.77 -31.01
C LEU A 328 -30.69 -2.33 -30.77
N GLY A 329 -29.84 -1.37 -31.11
CA GLY A 329 -30.26 0.02 -31.31
C GLY A 329 -29.17 1.00 -30.97
N ASP A 330 -28.66 1.67 -32.00
CA ASP A 330 -27.91 2.90 -31.89
C ASP A 330 -28.44 3.80 -30.77
N LEU A 331 -27.54 4.35 -29.96
CA LEU A 331 -27.43 5.79 -29.74
C LEU A 331 -26.23 6.09 -28.83
N ARG A 332 -25.30 6.88 -29.37
CA ARG A 332 -24.31 7.65 -28.62
C ARG A 332 -25.02 8.48 -27.55
N SER A 333 -24.66 8.33 -26.28
CA SER A 333 -24.85 9.37 -25.23
C SER A 333 -24.12 8.96 -23.94
N CYS A 334 -22.94 9.53 -23.72
CA CYS A 334 -22.63 10.46 -22.62
C CYS A 334 -22.74 9.89 -21.20
N VAL A 335 -21.59 9.48 -20.64
CA VAL A 335 -21.23 9.77 -19.23
C VAL A 335 -19.73 10.06 -19.18
N GLN A 336 -19.36 11.23 -18.67
CA GLN A 336 -18.00 11.78 -18.64
C GLN A 336 -17.06 10.97 -17.73
N PRO A 337 -15.78 10.81 -18.08
CA PRO A 337 -14.76 10.34 -17.17
C PRO A 337 -14.26 11.49 -16.28
N VAL A 338 -14.35 11.32 -14.96
CA VAL A 338 -13.62 12.14 -14.00
C VAL A 338 -12.15 11.80 -14.14
N MET A 339 -11.39 12.76 -14.69
CA MET A 339 -9.95 12.70 -14.93
C MET A 339 -9.17 12.74 -13.61
N THR A 340 -8.23 11.82 -13.43
CA THR A 340 -6.99 12.06 -12.69
C THR A 340 -5.83 12.10 -13.69
N PRO A 341 -4.83 12.98 -13.51
CA PRO A 341 -3.89 13.33 -14.57
C PRO A 341 -2.75 12.31 -14.64
N GLY A 342 -2.46 11.83 -15.84
CA GLY A 342 -1.22 11.12 -16.16
C GLY A 342 -1.42 9.71 -16.69
N SER A 343 -1.88 9.58 -17.93
CA SER A 343 -1.63 8.42 -18.80
C SER A 343 -2.05 8.77 -20.22
N PHE A 344 -1.09 8.81 -21.14
CA PHE A 344 -1.35 8.93 -22.57
C PHE A 344 -2.11 7.71 -23.08
N LEU A 345 -3.33 7.90 -23.60
CA LEU A 345 -4.08 6.86 -24.29
C LEU A 345 -3.61 6.79 -25.75
N LEU A 346 -2.97 5.68 -26.12
CA LEU A 346 -2.72 5.32 -27.51
C LEU A 346 -4.00 4.67 -28.06
N LEU A 347 -4.71 5.40 -28.92
CA LEU A 347 -5.80 4.87 -29.73
C LEU A 347 -5.22 3.84 -30.71
N SER A 348 -5.54 2.56 -30.51
CA SER A 348 -5.43 1.57 -31.56
C SER A 348 -6.85 1.16 -31.96
N LEU A 349 -7.32 1.71 -33.09
CA LEU A 349 -8.50 1.19 -33.78
C LEU A 349 -8.13 -0.17 -34.36
N ALA A 350 -8.85 -1.21 -33.94
CA ALA A 350 -8.97 -2.43 -34.70
C ALA A 350 -10.47 -2.69 -34.89
N GLU A 351 -10.97 -2.25 -36.04
CA GLU A 351 -12.20 -2.71 -36.66
C GLU A 351 -11.96 -4.10 -37.31
N PRO A 352 -13.03 -4.81 -37.72
CA PRO A 352 -13.53 -6.06 -37.12
C PRO A 352 -12.73 -7.34 -37.35
#